data_AF-A0A8S3HJJ3-F1
#
_entry.id   AF-A0A8S3HJJ3-F1
#
_cell.length_a   1.000
_cell.length_b   1.000
_cell.length_c   1.000
_cell.angle_alpha   90.00
_cell.angle_beta   90.00
_cell.angle_gamma   90.00
#
_symmetry.space_group_name_H-M   'P 1'
#
loop_
_entity.id
_entity.type
_entity.pdbx_description
1 polymer ?
#
loop_
_entity_poly.entity_id
_entity_poly.type
_entity_poly.pdbx_seq_one_letter_code
_entity_poly.pdbx_strand_id
1 'polypeptide(L)'
;MSSKNLPAQMGPIYRIPPYYYLHVLDQNTSVTRLEIGPKKFFKQDNETIVFGPDQMITLAPRHFCVVENPVVKNENGQAQFDKNGQVKLSYGSLDVRLEQDYKEPFPLYPGEVLNQAPKLLKYAGANSAL
;
A
#
# COMPACT_ATOMS: atom_id res chain seq x y z
N MET A 1 -13.44 17.88 -4.87
CA MET A 1 -13.22 18.21 -3.45
C MET A 1 -13.76 17.07 -2.60
N SER A 2 -13.04 15.94 -2.54
CA SER A 2 -13.44 14.83 -1.68
C SER A 2 -12.77 15.00 -0.33
N SER A 3 -13.59 15.34 0.67
CA SER A 3 -13.24 15.27 2.08
C SER A 3 -12.65 13.89 2.39
N LYS A 4 -11.31 13.80 2.47
CA LYS A 4 -10.65 12.69 3.15
C LYS A 4 -10.92 12.90 4.64
N ASN A 5 -12.05 12.37 5.10
CA ASN A 5 -12.30 12.18 6.52
C ASN A 5 -11.13 11.37 7.08
N LEU A 6 -10.22 12.02 7.81
CA LEU A 6 -9.36 11.34 8.77
C LEU A 6 -10.31 10.62 9.75
N PRO A 7 -10.24 9.29 9.92
CA PRO A 7 -11.02 8.67 10.97
C PRO A 7 -10.43 9.12 12.32
N ALA A 8 -11.33 9.68 13.14
CA ALA A 8 -11.08 10.13 14.50
C ALA A 8 -10.52 9.00 15.37
N GLN A 9 -9.22 9.01 15.61
CA GLN A 9 -8.56 8.26 16.68
C GLN A 9 -7.46 9.17 17.26
N MET A 10 -7.82 10.23 17.99
CA MET A 10 -6.86 11.07 18.75
C MET A 10 -6.34 10.36 20.02
N GLY A 11 -6.06 9.06 19.93
CA GLY A 11 -5.58 8.23 21.03
C GLY A 11 -4.12 7.80 20.82
N PRO A 12 -3.39 7.43 21.89
CA PRO A 12 -2.06 6.84 21.80
C PRO A 12 -2.08 5.39 21.28
N ILE A 13 -3.27 4.77 21.19
CA ILE A 13 -3.43 3.35 20.83
C ILE A 13 -4.30 3.24 19.59
N TYR A 14 -3.77 2.59 18.56
CA TYR A 14 -4.46 2.32 17.30
C TYR A 14 -4.64 0.82 17.13
N ARG A 15 -5.88 0.38 16.95
CA ARG A 15 -6.19 -1.02 16.65
C ARG A 15 -6.21 -1.18 15.14
N ILE A 16 -5.26 -1.94 14.60
CA ILE A 16 -5.19 -2.27 13.18
C ILE A 16 -5.87 -3.63 12.99
N PRO A 17 -7.04 -3.71 12.33
CA PRO A 17 -7.70 -4.98 12.05
C PRO A 17 -6.89 -5.86 11.06
N PRO A 18 -7.23 -7.15 10.92
CA PRO A 18 -6.69 -7.97 9.84
C PRO A 18 -6.95 -7.34 8.46
N TYR A 19 -5.97 -7.41 7.56
CA TYR A 19 -6.04 -6.82 6.20
C TYR A 19 -6.21 -5.30 6.16
N TYR A 20 -5.84 -4.60 7.23
CA TYR A 20 -5.72 -3.15 7.26
C TYR A 20 -4.25 -2.75 7.45
N TYR A 21 -3.94 -1.54 7.00
CA TYR A 21 -2.63 -0.94 7.20
C TYR A 21 -2.70 0.54 7.51
N LEU A 22 -1.61 1.07 8.06
CA LEU A 22 -1.43 2.51 8.31
C LEU A 22 0.01 2.93 8.02
N HIS A 23 0.19 4.22 7.79
CA HIS A 23 1.51 4.81 7.63
C HIS A 23 1.84 5.68 8.84
N VAL A 24 3.00 5.40 9.44
CA VAL A 24 3.53 6.15 10.59
C VAL A 24 4.76 6.90 10.13
N LEU A 25 4.73 8.22 10.29
CA LEU A 25 5.89 9.09 10.18
C LEU A 25 6.57 9.17 11.54
N ASP A 26 7.84 8.79 11.62
CA ASP A 26 8.71 9.16 12.72
C ASP A 26 9.30 10.54 12.47
N GLN A 27 9.02 11.50 13.35
CA GLN A 27 9.47 12.88 13.23
C GLN A 27 10.98 13.05 13.45
N ASN A 28 11.61 12.16 14.21
CA ASN A 28 13.05 12.24 14.47
C ASN A 28 13.86 11.89 13.23
N THR A 29 13.44 10.83 12.53
CA THR A 29 14.11 10.33 11.32
C THR A 29 13.49 10.88 10.03
N SER A 30 12.31 11.49 10.12
CA SER A 30 11.46 11.86 8.97
C SER A 30 11.12 10.67 8.06
N VAL A 31 11.20 9.44 8.58
CA VAL A 31 10.93 8.22 7.82
C VAL A 31 9.47 7.82 8.03
N THR A 32 8.78 7.59 6.91
CA THR A 32 7.43 7.02 6.92
C THR A 32 7.53 5.52 6.71
N ARG A 33 6.94 4.75 7.63
CA ARG A 33 6.92 3.30 7.60
C ARG A 33 5.49 2.76 7.55
N LEU A 34 5.38 1.51 7.12
CA LEU A 34 4.13 0.80 6.96
C LEU A 34 3.88 -0.13 8.15
N GLU A 35 2.71 -0.02 8.77
CA GLU A 35 2.28 -0.91 9.84
C GLU A 35 1.05 -1.72 9.39
N ILE A 36 1.17 -3.04 9.45
CA ILE A 36 0.14 -4.00 9.00
C ILE A 36 -0.54 -4.64 10.21
N GLY A 37 -1.86 -4.85 10.14
CA GLY A 37 -2.63 -5.60 11.14
C GLY A 37 -2.63 -7.12 10.92
N PRO A 38 -3.11 -7.93 11.88
CA PRO A 38 -3.81 -7.55 13.11
C PRO A 38 -2.86 -7.22 14.26
N LYS A 39 -2.85 -5.96 14.72
CA LYS A 39 -2.06 -5.58 15.91
C LYS A 39 -2.59 -4.31 16.57
N LYS A 40 -2.26 -4.16 17.85
CA LYS A 40 -2.43 -2.90 18.58
C LYS A 40 -1.13 -2.11 18.44
N PHE A 41 -1.18 -1.02 17.70
CA PHE A 41 -0.07 -0.10 17.54
C PHE A 41 -0.12 0.96 18.63
N PHE A 42 0.99 1.14 19.36
CA PHE A 42 1.14 2.15 20.38
C PHE A 42 2.00 3.27 19.81
N LYS A 43 1.36 4.39 19.49
CA LYS A 43 2.00 5.56 18.91
C LYS A 43 2.89 6.22 19.96
N GLN A 44 4.17 6.40 19.63
CA GLN A 44 5.11 7.15 20.47
C GLN A 44 4.95 8.67 20.25
N ASP A 45 5.53 9.47 21.15
CA ASP A 45 5.43 10.93 21.09
C ASP A 45 6.08 11.52 19.82
N ASN A 46 7.18 10.91 19.37
CA ASN A 46 7.89 11.30 18.15
C ASN A 46 7.23 10.77 16.87
N GLU A 47 6.09 10.08 16.96
CA GLU A 47 5.44 9.47 15.81
C GLU A 47 4.17 10.22 15.42
N THR A 48 3.78 10.12 14.17
CA THR A 48 2.54 10.71 13.66
C THR A 48 1.94 9.79 12.62
N ILE A 49 0.64 9.54 12.71
CA ILE A 49 -0.05 8.76 11.70
C ILE A 49 -0.41 9.69 10.55
N VAL A 50 0.15 9.40 9.38
CA VAL A 50 -0.03 10.22 8.17
C VAL A 50 -1.09 9.62 7.24
N PHE A 51 -1.34 8.32 7.36
CA PHE A 51 -2.34 7.61 6.57
C PHE A 51 -2.93 6.41 7.31
N GLY A 52 -4.20 6.11 7.04
CA GLY A 52 -4.90 4.93 7.57
C GLY A 52 -5.64 5.16 8.90
N PRO A 53 -6.18 4.08 9.50
CA PRO A 53 -6.19 2.70 8.99
C PRO A 53 -7.07 2.54 7.75
N ASP A 54 -6.52 1.96 6.69
CA ASP A 54 -7.23 1.69 5.42
C ASP A 54 -7.14 0.21 5.02
N GLN A 55 -8.07 -0.25 4.20
CA GLN A 55 -8.12 -1.64 3.74
C GLN A 55 -7.02 -1.92 2.72
N MET A 56 -6.42 -3.10 2.83
CA MET A 56 -5.52 -3.63 1.81
C MET A 56 -6.24 -3.88 0.50
N ILE A 57 -5.49 -3.77 -0.60
CA ILE A 57 -6.02 -4.06 -1.93
C ILE A 57 -6.11 -5.57 -2.08
N THR A 58 -7.30 -6.04 -2.48
CA THR A 58 -7.55 -7.44 -2.81
C THR A 58 -7.87 -7.54 -4.29
N LEU A 59 -7.19 -8.44 -4.99
CA LEU A 59 -7.46 -8.74 -6.40
C LEU A 59 -8.29 -10.01 -6.50
N ALA A 60 -9.48 -9.90 -7.11
CA ALA A 60 -10.29 -11.07 -7.45
C ALA A 60 -9.67 -11.81 -8.65
N PRO A 61 -10.07 -13.08 -8.91
CA PRO A 61 -9.57 -13.83 -10.06
C PRO A 61 -9.74 -13.04 -11.36
N ARG A 62 -8.70 -13.04 -12.21
CA ARG A 62 -8.63 -12.30 -13.48
C ARG A 62 -8.74 -10.78 -13.35
N HIS A 63 -8.47 -10.20 -12.17
CA HIS A 63 -8.37 -8.76 -12.00
C HIS A 63 -6.91 -8.29 -11.99
N PHE A 64 -6.73 -7.02 -12.33
CA PHE A 64 -5.48 -6.30 -12.20
C PHE A 64 -5.72 -4.92 -11.59
N CYS A 65 -4.70 -4.36 -10.96
CA CYS A 65 -4.67 -2.94 -10.61
C CYS A 65 -3.36 -2.31 -11.09
N VAL A 66 -3.33 -0.98 -11.20
CA VAL A 66 -2.12 -0.26 -11.59
C VAL A 66 -1.68 0.61 -10.43
N VAL A 67 -0.42 0.43 -10.02
CA VAL A 67 0.22 1.18 -8.95
C VAL A 67 1.29 2.08 -9.54
N GLU A 68 1.24 3.36 -9.19
CA GLU A 68 2.27 4.36 -9.46
C GLU A 68 3.35 4.36 -8.40
N ASN A 69 4.58 4.66 -8.85
CA ASN A 69 5.78 4.71 -8.01
C ASN A 69 5.99 3.42 -7.21
N PRO A 70 5.99 2.24 -7.88
CA PRO A 70 6.04 0.96 -7.19
C PRO A 70 7.31 0.82 -6.36
N VAL A 71 7.19 0.08 -5.25
CA VAL A 71 8.34 -0.29 -4.43
C VAL A 71 9.35 -1.11 -5.24
N VAL A 72 10.63 -0.75 -5.08
CA VAL A 72 11.73 -1.53 -5.64
C VAL A 72 11.84 -2.83 -4.85
N LYS A 73 11.68 -3.96 -5.54
CA LYS A 73 11.80 -5.29 -4.95
C LYS A 73 13.16 -5.90 -5.26
N ASN A 74 13.69 -6.67 -4.32
CA ASN A 74 14.88 -7.50 -4.50
C ASN A 74 14.53 -8.78 -5.30
N GLU A 75 15.54 -9.60 -5.62
CA GLU A 75 15.37 -10.90 -6.31
C GLU A 75 14.37 -11.84 -5.61
N ASN A 76 14.26 -11.72 -4.28
CA ASN A 76 13.32 -12.49 -3.46
C ASN A 76 11.90 -11.87 -3.40
N GLY A 77 11.61 -10.82 -4.17
CA GLY A 77 10.32 -10.12 -4.17
C GLY A 77 10.06 -9.24 -2.94
N GLN A 78 11.06 -9.06 -2.07
CA GLN A 78 10.96 -8.23 -0.86
C GLN A 78 11.26 -6.76 -1.15
N ALA A 79 10.54 -5.86 -0.49
CA ALA A 79 10.77 -4.42 -0.59
C ALA A 79 12.19 -4.04 -0.15
N GLN A 80 12.86 -3.19 -0.93
CA GLN A 80 14.17 -2.65 -0.59
C GLN A 80 14.04 -1.36 0.22
N PHE A 81 14.86 -1.22 1.26
CA PHE A 81 14.95 -0.03 2.08
C PHE A 81 16.30 0.66 1.89
N ASP A 82 16.34 1.97 2.16
CA ASP A 82 17.57 2.74 2.21
C ASP A 82 18.28 2.58 3.58
N LYS A 83 19.38 3.33 3.79
CA LYS A 83 20.15 3.29 5.04
C LYS A 83 19.36 3.82 6.25
N ASN A 84 18.35 4.64 6.02
CA ASN A 84 17.54 5.27 7.04
C ASN A 84 16.25 4.47 7.34
N GLY A 85 16.00 3.39 6.59
CA GLY A 85 14.79 2.57 6.71
C GLY A 85 13.60 3.09 5.88
N GLN A 86 13.82 4.06 5.00
CA GLN A 86 12.82 4.51 4.04
C GLN A 86 12.71 3.51 2.89
N VAL A 87 11.48 3.20 2.49
CA VAL A 87 11.22 2.33 1.34
C VAL A 87 11.71 2.97 0.04
N LYS A 88 12.39 2.21 -0.80
CA LYS A 88 12.80 2.69 -2.13
C LYS A 88 11.67 2.51 -3.14
N LEU A 89 11.34 3.58 -3.84
CA LEU A 89 10.33 3.59 -4.88
C LEU A 89 10.96 3.81 -6.25
N SER A 90 10.37 3.22 -7.28
CA SER A 90 10.67 3.52 -8.68
C SER A 90 9.80 4.68 -9.16
N TYR A 91 10.24 5.91 -8.87
CA TYR A 91 9.48 7.11 -9.21
C TYR A 91 9.26 7.26 -10.72
N GLY A 92 8.03 7.61 -11.10
CA GLY A 92 7.62 7.79 -12.50
C GLY A 92 7.31 6.48 -13.24
N SER A 93 7.42 5.34 -12.57
CA SER A 93 7.09 4.03 -13.12
C SER A 93 5.67 3.61 -12.76
N LEU A 94 5.11 2.72 -13.58
CA LEU A 94 3.84 2.04 -13.34
C LEU A 94 4.08 0.55 -13.17
N ASP A 95 3.42 -0.06 -12.18
CA ASP A 95 3.41 -1.50 -11.93
C ASP A 95 1.99 -2.04 -12.09
N VAL A 96 1.84 -3.07 -12.92
CA VAL A 96 0.57 -3.76 -13.14
C VAL A 96 0.56 -4.99 -12.25
N ARG A 97 -0.22 -4.92 -11.17
CA ARG A 97 -0.34 -6.04 -10.21
C ARG A 97 -1.46 -6.96 -10.64
N LEU A 98 -1.11 -8.23 -10.86
CA LEU A 98 -2.04 -9.30 -11.23
C LEU A 98 -2.37 -10.14 -10.00
N GLU A 99 -3.57 -10.74 -9.98
CA GLU A 99 -3.97 -11.68 -8.92
C GLU A 99 -3.01 -12.87 -8.78
N GLN A 100 -2.38 -13.31 -9.87
CA GLN A 100 -1.43 -14.43 -9.85
C GLN A 100 -0.23 -14.19 -8.94
N ASP A 101 0.30 -12.96 -8.95
CA ASP A 101 1.45 -12.52 -8.16
C ASP A 101 1.03 -12.05 -6.76
N TYR A 102 -0.21 -11.58 -6.62
CA TYR A 102 -0.77 -11.02 -5.40
C TYR A 102 -2.07 -11.73 -5.00
N LYS A 103 -1.93 -13.00 -4.62
CA LYS A 103 -3.06 -13.86 -4.17
C LYS A 103 -3.64 -13.42 -2.83
N GLU A 104 -2.80 -12.84 -1.97
CA GLU A 104 -3.20 -12.32 -0.66
C GLU A 104 -3.37 -10.80 -0.72
N PRO A 105 -4.27 -10.21 0.11
CA PRO A 105 -4.42 -8.77 0.20
C PRO A 105 -3.09 -8.09 0.52
N PHE A 106 -2.77 -7.03 -0.21
CA PHE A 106 -1.51 -6.31 -0.04
C PHE A 106 -1.74 -4.83 0.29
N PRO A 107 -0.88 -4.25 1.13
CA PRO A 107 -0.89 -2.81 1.39
C PRO A 107 -0.18 -2.03 0.28
N LEU A 108 -0.36 -0.72 0.29
CA LEU A 108 0.49 0.21 -0.44
C LEU A 108 1.58 0.75 0.49
N TYR A 109 2.82 0.76 -0.01
CA TYR A 109 3.92 1.39 0.70
C TYR A 109 3.79 2.93 0.69
N PRO A 110 4.38 3.63 1.67
CA PRO A 110 4.41 5.09 1.66
C PRO A 110 4.96 5.63 0.33
N GLY A 111 4.15 6.44 -0.35
CA GLY A 111 4.48 7.03 -1.66
C GLY A 111 3.98 6.24 -2.88
N GLU A 112 3.58 4.97 -2.72
CA GLU A 112 2.83 4.27 -3.76
C GLU A 112 1.42 4.85 -3.89
N VAL A 113 0.92 4.95 -5.12
CA VAL A 113 -0.42 5.47 -5.40
C VAL A 113 -1.19 4.48 -6.26
N LEU A 114 -2.41 4.15 -5.85
CA LEU A 114 -3.32 3.35 -6.68
C LEU A 114 -3.84 4.21 -7.84
N ASN A 115 -3.24 4.07 -9.02
CA ASN A 115 -3.68 4.79 -10.22
C ASN A 115 -4.98 4.18 -10.78
N GLN A 116 -5.05 2.85 -10.86
CA GLN A 116 -6.27 2.14 -11.29
C GLN A 116 -6.71 1.15 -10.23
N ALA A 117 -7.95 1.31 -9.77
CA ALA A 117 -8.59 0.35 -8.89
C ALA A 117 -8.71 -1.04 -9.57
N PRO A 118 -8.81 -2.12 -8.77
CA PRO A 118 -8.95 -3.48 -9.29
C PRO A 118 -10.02 -3.60 -10.38
N LYS A 119 -9.62 -4.02 -11.58
CA LYS A 119 -10.48 -4.14 -12.76
C LYS A 119 -10.27 -5.48 -13.45
N LEU A 120 -11.33 -6.02 -14.05
CA LEU A 120 -11.28 -7.24 -14.84
C LEU A 120 -10.36 -7.10 -16.06
N LEU A 121 -9.50 -8.10 -16.29
CA LEU A 121 -8.68 -8.22 -17.48
C LEU A 121 -9.55 -8.31 -18.74
N LYS A 122 -9.17 -7.57 -19.78
CA LYS A 122 -9.83 -7.69 -21.09
C LYS A 122 -9.42 -9.01 -21.75
N TYR A 123 -10.40 -9.78 -22.17
CA TYR A 123 -10.21 -10.99 -22.96
C TYR A 123 -10.50 -10.70 -24.43
N ALA A 124 -9.58 -11.07 -25.32
CA ALA A 124 -9.82 -11.08 -26.77
C ALA A 124 -10.24 -12.49 -27.18
N GLY A 125 -11.44 -12.62 -27.75
CA GLY A 125 -11.92 -13.88 -28.31
C GLY A 125 -11.24 -14.24 -29.63
N ALA A 126 -11.41 -15.48 -30.08
CA ALA A 126 -10.92 -15.92 -31.38
C ALA A 126 -11.45 -15.01 -32.50
N ASN A 127 -10.57 -14.57 -33.40
CA ASN A 127 -10.85 -13.65 -34.50
C ASN A 127 -11.29 -12.22 -34.08
N SER A 128 -10.90 -11.76 -32.89
CA SER A 128 -11.11 -10.37 -32.45
C SER A 128 -9.79 -9.67 -32.12
N ALA A 129 -9.70 -8.36 -32.41
CA ALA A 129 -8.61 -7.48 -31.99
C ALA A 129 -9.13 -6.50 -30.93
N LEU A 130 -8.23 -6.04 -30.05
CA LEU A 130 -8.53 -5.14 -28.93
C LEU A 130 -8.54 -3.66 -29.31
#